data_AF-A0A9C9Z7Q5-F1
#
_entry.id   AF-A0A9C9Z7Q5-F1
#
_cell.length_a   1.000
_cell.length_b   1.000
_cell.length_c   1.000
_cell.angle_alpha   90.00
_cell.angle_beta   90.00
_cell.angle_gamma   90.00
#
_symmetry.space_group_name_H-M   'P 1'
#
loop_
_entity.id
_entity.type
_entity.pdbx_description
1 polymer ?
#
loop_
_entity_poly.entity_id
_entity_poly.type
_entity_poly.pdbx_seq_one_letter_code
_entity_poly.pdbx_strand_id
1 'polypeptide(L)'
;GAFFSSEDKAEMAKIHRMTPAELSGYHANFSDPRLPELLFRMRARNYPETLNEEEKARWQAFRQERLSNTSKDRLNLASYFDEIERLRQAPESTGKDWRLLDELEAYGHEIMP
;
A
#
# COMPACT_ATOMS: atom_id res chain seq x y z
N GLY A 1 -11.26 12.02 -10.72
CA GLY A 1 -11.94 12.70 -9.60
C GLY A 1 -11.70 14.20 -9.67
N ALA A 2 -12.53 15.00 -9.01
CA ALA A 2 -12.42 16.46 -8.99
C ALA A 2 -11.21 16.97 -8.17
N PHE A 3 -10.88 18.25 -8.32
CA PHE A 3 -9.85 18.92 -7.53
C PHE A 3 -10.30 19.14 -6.08
N PHE A 4 -9.34 19.15 -5.14
CA PHE A 4 -9.58 19.47 -3.73
C PHE A 4 -9.82 20.97 -3.52
N SER A 5 -10.61 21.31 -2.51
CA SER A 5 -10.85 22.70 -2.10
C SER A 5 -9.59 23.34 -1.52
N SER A 6 -9.61 24.67 -1.36
CA SER A 6 -8.50 25.40 -0.75
C SER A 6 -8.33 25.03 0.73
N GLU A 7 -9.43 24.76 1.41
CA GLU A 7 -9.49 24.35 2.81
C GLU A 7 -8.85 22.97 3.00
N ASP A 8 -9.24 21.98 2.18
CA ASP A 8 -8.66 20.64 2.21
C ASP A 8 -7.16 20.68 1.87
N LYS A 9 -6.74 21.54 0.94
CA LYS A 9 -5.31 21.74 0.62
C LYS A 9 -4.52 22.31 1.79
N ALA A 10 -5.08 23.28 2.51
CA ALA A 10 -4.43 23.84 3.70
C ALA A 10 -4.30 22.78 4.81
N GLU A 11 -5.34 21.97 5.02
CA GLU A 11 -5.34 20.88 5.99
C GLU A 11 -4.31 19.79 5.63
N MET A 12 -4.23 19.39 4.35
CA MET A 12 -3.18 18.49 3.86
C MET A 12 -1.78 19.06 4.10
N ALA A 13 -1.56 20.35 3.82
CA ALA A 13 -0.26 20.99 4.03
C ALA A 13 0.16 21.02 5.51
N LYS A 14 -0.81 21.16 6.43
CA LYS A 14 -0.58 21.05 7.88
C LYS A 14 -0.17 19.63 8.26
N ILE A 15 -0.92 18.62 7.80
CA ILE A 15 -0.65 17.19 8.06
C ILE A 15 0.77 16.81 7.60
N HIS A 16 1.20 17.27 6.43
CA HIS A 16 2.54 16.99 5.90
C HIS A 16 3.69 17.55 6.75
N ARG A 17 3.42 18.50 7.65
CA ARG A 17 4.41 19.08 8.56
C ARG A 17 4.38 18.47 9.96
N MET A 18 3.40 17.61 10.24
CA MET A 18 3.28 16.93 11.53
C MET A 18 4.30 15.81 11.65
N THR A 19 4.77 15.62 12.87
CA THR A 19 5.52 14.43 13.29
C THR A 19 4.61 13.21 13.40
N PRO A 20 5.15 11.98 13.37
CA PRO A 20 4.35 10.77 13.60
C PRO A 20 3.58 10.79 14.92
N ALA A 21 4.19 11.34 15.98
CA ALA A 21 3.54 11.49 17.29
C ALA A 21 2.31 12.41 17.22
N GLU A 22 2.40 13.53 16.50
CA GLU A 22 1.27 14.45 16.29
C GLU A 22 0.18 13.85 15.38
N LEU A 23 0.55 12.97 14.45
CA LEU A 23 -0.39 12.26 13.58
C LEU A 23 -1.18 11.16 14.32
N SER A 24 -0.64 10.62 15.42
CA SER A 24 -1.33 9.59 16.19
C SER A 24 -2.58 10.17 16.85
N GLY A 25 -3.75 9.63 16.52
CA GLY A 25 -5.04 10.14 16.98
C GLY A 25 -5.46 11.48 16.39
N TYR A 26 -4.74 12.01 15.37
CA TYR A 26 -5.14 13.24 14.70
C TYR A 26 -6.41 13.03 13.87
N HIS A 27 -7.41 13.87 14.11
CA HIS A 27 -8.66 13.89 13.37
C HIS A 27 -8.73 15.14 12.50
N ALA A 28 -8.57 14.95 11.19
CA ALA A 28 -8.72 16.00 10.19
C ALA A 28 -10.19 16.13 9.78
N ASN A 29 -10.69 17.36 9.72
CA ASN A 29 -12.03 17.65 9.22
C ASN A 29 -11.95 18.00 7.73
N PHE A 30 -11.98 16.97 6.89
CA PHE A 30 -11.98 17.15 5.43
C PHE A 30 -13.38 17.36 4.89
N SER A 31 -13.49 18.20 3.87
CA SER A 31 -14.72 18.34 3.08
C SER A 31 -14.82 17.25 2.03
N ASP A 32 -13.69 16.86 1.41
CA ASP A 32 -13.65 15.78 0.42
C ASP A 32 -13.66 14.39 1.08
N PRO A 33 -14.61 13.51 0.72
CA PRO A 33 -14.77 12.20 1.36
C PRO A 33 -13.64 11.21 1.05
N ARG A 34 -12.75 11.52 0.09
CA ARG A 34 -11.60 10.68 -0.25
C ARG A 34 -10.45 10.83 0.75
N LEU A 35 -10.33 12.00 1.39
CA LEU A 35 -9.16 12.34 2.20
C LEU A 35 -9.03 11.57 3.52
N PRO A 36 -10.12 11.21 4.25
CA PRO A 36 -9.99 10.38 5.45
C PRO A 36 -9.31 9.03 5.17
N GLU A 37 -9.71 8.35 4.09
CA GLU A 37 -9.11 7.07 3.69
C GLU A 37 -7.65 7.25 3.20
N LEU A 38 -7.36 8.33 2.48
CA LEU A 38 -5.99 8.62 2.03
C LEU A 38 -5.04 8.90 3.21
N LEU A 39 -5.50 9.66 4.21
CA LEU A 39 -4.73 9.91 5.44
C LEU A 39 -4.46 8.61 6.20
N PHE A 40 -5.50 7.77 6.37
CA PHE A 40 -5.34 6.46 7.00
C PHE A 40 -4.30 5.60 6.28
N ARG A 41 -4.39 5.46 4.95
CA ARG A 41 -3.42 4.68 4.15
C ARG A 41 -2.02 5.27 4.17
N MET A 42 -1.88 6.59 4.24
CA MET A 42 -0.59 7.26 4.37
C MET A 42 0.06 6.93 5.73
N ARG A 43 -0.70 7.05 6.83
CA ARG A 43 -0.23 6.66 8.18
C ARG A 43 0.16 5.19 8.21
N ALA A 44 -0.71 4.30 7.72
CA ALA A 44 -0.48 2.86 7.79
C ALA A 44 0.74 2.38 6.99
N ARG A 45 1.10 3.08 5.90
CA ARG A 45 2.28 2.74 5.08
C ARG A 45 3.57 3.33 5.62
N ASN A 46 3.54 4.56 6.11
CA ASN A 46 4.75 5.32 6.43
C ASN A 46 5.06 5.34 7.93
N TYR A 47 4.03 5.29 8.78
CA TYR A 47 4.12 5.43 10.23
C TYR A 47 3.20 4.40 10.93
N PRO A 48 3.39 3.09 10.69
CA PRO A 48 2.52 2.04 11.23
C PRO A 48 2.46 2.03 12.77
N GLU A 49 3.48 2.55 13.45
CA GLU A 49 3.54 2.75 14.90
C GLU A 49 2.50 3.75 15.42
N THR A 50 1.95 4.60 14.54
CA THR A 50 0.92 5.59 14.91
C THR A 50 -0.47 5.00 14.95
N LEU A 51 -0.66 3.75 14.47
CA LEU A 51 -1.95 3.07 14.43
C LEU A 51 -2.28 2.42 15.77
N ASN A 52 -3.53 2.53 16.20
CA ASN A 52 -4.05 1.69 17.30
C ASN A 52 -4.34 0.25 16.82
N GLU A 53 -4.76 -0.63 17.75
CA GLU A 53 -4.97 -2.05 17.42
C GLU A 53 -6.11 -2.27 16.42
N GLU A 54 -7.19 -1.50 16.51
CA GLU A 54 -8.30 -1.55 15.55
C GLU A 54 -7.87 -1.10 14.16
N GLU A 55 -7.08 -0.02 14.08
CA GLU A 55 -6.51 0.51 12.84
C GLU A 55 -5.52 -0.47 12.21
N LYS A 56 -4.69 -1.14 13.03
CA LYS A 56 -3.79 -2.22 12.57
C LYS A 56 -4.59 -3.38 11.99
N ALA A 57 -5.63 -3.85 12.68
CA ALA A 57 -6.49 -4.92 12.17
C ALA A 57 -7.15 -4.53 10.84
N ARG A 58 -7.69 -3.31 10.75
CA ARG A 58 -8.26 -2.77 9.50
C ARG A 58 -7.21 -2.72 8.39
N TRP A 59 -5.98 -2.31 8.70
CA TRP A 59 -4.90 -2.26 7.71
C TRP A 59 -4.50 -3.66 7.23
N GLN A 60 -4.41 -4.64 8.12
CA GLN A 60 -4.12 -6.03 7.73
C GLN A 60 -5.21 -6.61 6.84
N ALA A 61 -6.49 -6.40 7.18
CA ALA A 61 -7.60 -6.83 6.33
C ALA A 61 -7.52 -6.18 4.94
N PHE A 62 -7.24 -4.87 4.87
CA PHE A 62 -7.04 -4.18 3.59
C PHE A 62 -5.85 -4.75 2.80
N ARG A 63 -4.72 -5.05 3.46
CA ARG A 63 -3.54 -5.67 2.82
C ARG A 63 -3.88 -7.04 2.24
N GLN A 64 -4.56 -7.89 3.02
CA GLN A 64 -5.00 -9.23 2.62
C GLN A 64 -5.92 -9.16 1.40
N GLU A 65 -6.94 -8.33 1.44
CA GLU A 65 -7.84 -8.11 0.31
C GLU A 65 -7.05 -7.58 -0.89
N ARG A 66 -6.17 -6.60 -0.69
CA ARG A 66 -5.42 -5.99 -1.79
C ARG A 66 -4.47 -6.96 -2.47
N LEU A 67 -3.88 -7.90 -1.74
CA LEU A 67 -2.94 -8.91 -2.25
C LEU A 67 -3.64 -10.15 -2.82
N SER A 68 -4.87 -10.45 -2.41
CA SER A 68 -5.65 -11.62 -2.89
C SER A 68 -6.69 -11.30 -3.95
N ASN A 69 -7.06 -10.01 -4.14
CA ASN A 69 -8.13 -9.62 -5.05
C ASN A 69 -7.82 -9.97 -6.52
N THR A 70 -8.68 -10.80 -7.11
CA THR A 70 -8.57 -11.32 -8.48
C THR A 70 -9.08 -10.37 -9.56
N SER A 71 -9.40 -9.12 -9.22
CA SER A 71 -9.78 -8.09 -10.20
C SER A 71 -8.70 -7.93 -11.27
N LYS A 72 -9.08 -8.00 -12.55
CA LYS A 72 -8.17 -7.95 -13.71
C LYS A 72 -7.34 -6.68 -13.81
N ASP A 73 -7.73 -5.62 -13.12
CA ASP A 73 -7.09 -4.31 -13.23
C ASP A 73 -5.75 -4.23 -12.48
N ARG A 74 -5.44 -5.21 -11.62
CA ARG A 74 -4.25 -5.15 -10.77
C ARG A 74 -3.67 -6.53 -10.47
N LEU A 75 -2.34 -6.59 -10.38
CA LEU A 75 -1.63 -7.79 -9.98
C LEU A 75 -1.98 -8.18 -8.53
N ASN A 76 -2.25 -9.46 -8.32
CA ASN A 76 -2.41 -10.12 -7.01
C ASN A 76 -1.27 -11.13 -6.81
N LEU A 77 -1.16 -11.74 -5.63
CA LEU A 77 -0.06 -12.66 -5.33
C LEU A 77 -0.04 -13.89 -6.24
N ALA A 78 -1.20 -14.48 -6.58
CA ALA A 78 -1.25 -15.64 -7.46
C ALA A 78 -0.69 -15.29 -8.86
N SER A 79 -1.23 -14.24 -9.49
CA SER A 79 -0.77 -13.78 -10.80
C SER A 79 0.66 -13.24 -10.78
N TYR A 80 1.15 -12.76 -9.62
CA TYR A 80 2.53 -12.36 -9.43
C TYR A 80 3.48 -13.56 -9.50
N PHE A 81 3.17 -14.65 -8.79
CA PHE A 81 3.96 -15.88 -8.86
C PHE A 81 3.88 -16.56 -10.23
N ASP A 82 2.69 -16.60 -10.84
CA ASP A 82 2.52 -17.12 -12.21
C ASP A 82 3.40 -16.36 -13.21
N GLU A 83 3.50 -15.03 -13.09
CA GLU A 83 4.32 -14.20 -13.97
C GLU A 83 5.83 -14.42 -13.72
N ILE A 84 6.24 -14.62 -12.47
CA ILE A 84 7.63 -14.99 -12.15
C ILE A 84 7.98 -16.31 -12.82
N GLU A 85 7.14 -17.34 -12.69
CA GLU A 85 7.36 -18.63 -13.33
C GLU A 85 7.42 -18.51 -14.86
N ARG A 86 6.50 -17.76 -15.46
CA ARG A 86 6.47 -17.50 -16.89
C ARG A 86 7.78 -16.85 -17.38
N LEU A 87 8.31 -15.88 -16.65
CA LEU A 87 9.56 -15.19 -16.98
C LEU A 87 10.80 -16.08 -16.80
N ARG A 88 10.78 -17.03 -15.86
CA ARG A 88 11.86 -18.02 -15.71
C ARG A 88 11.92 -18.97 -16.91
N GLN A 89 10.77 -19.35 -17.47
CA GLN A 89 10.67 -20.28 -18.60
C GLN A 89 10.95 -19.62 -19.97
N ALA A 90 11.07 -18.29 -20.02
CA ALA A 90 11.30 -17.56 -21.25
C ALA A 90 12.71 -17.89 -21.85
N PRO A 91 12.83 -18.17 -23.15
CA PRO A 91 14.12 -18.54 -23.78
C PRO A 91 15.23 -17.49 -23.62
N GLU A 92 14.85 -16.22 -23.50
CA GLU A 92 15.74 -15.07 -23.31
C GLU A 92 16.17 -14.85 -21.84
N SER A 93 15.61 -15.62 -20.89
CA SER A 93 15.87 -15.46 -19.46
C SER A 93 17.30 -15.84 -19.13
N THR A 94 18.08 -14.87 -18.63
CA THR A 94 19.50 -15.03 -18.32
C THR A 94 19.74 -15.17 -16.81
N GLY A 95 20.96 -15.55 -16.41
CA GLY A 95 21.31 -15.70 -14.99
C GLY A 95 21.16 -14.42 -14.15
N LYS A 96 21.21 -13.22 -14.75
CA LYS A 96 20.90 -11.96 -14.02
C LYS A 96 19.40 -11.82 -13.75
N ASP A 97 18.56 -12.25 -14.69
CA ASP A 97 17.11 -12.23 -14.55
C ASP A 97 16.67 -13.22 -13.48
N TRP A 98 17.31 -14.39 -13.41
CA TRP A 98 17.00 -15.41 -12.41
C TRP A 98 17.23 -14.95 -10.99
N ARG A 99 18.33 -14.24 -10.72
CA ARG A 99 18.58 -13.67 -9.40
C ARG A 99 17.49 -12.67 -9.00
N LEU A 100 17.07 -11.80 -9.92
CA LEU A 100 15.99 -10.85 -9.65
C LEU A 100 14.66 -11.58 -9.40
N LEU A 101 14.37 -12.64 -10.17
CA LEU A 101 13.17 -13.46 -9.99
C LEU A 101 13.18 -14.21 -8.66
N ASP A 102 14.35 -14.69 -8.18
CA ASP A 102 14.51 -15.28 -6.85
C ASP A 102 14.22 -14.24 -5.75
N GLU A 103 14.75 -13.02 -5.88
CA GLU A 103 14.50 -11.93 -4.91
C GLU A 103 13.03 -11.52 -4.88
N LEU A 104 12.37 -11.47 -6.05
CA LEU A 104 10.94 -11.18 -6.17
C LEU A 104 10.08 -12.28 -5.54
N GLU A 105 10.38 -13.55 -5.82
CA GLU A 105 9.68 -14.68 -5.24
C GLU A 105 9.81 -14.71 -3.71
N ALA A 106 11.04 -14.52 -3.19
CA ALA A 106 11.29 -14.43 -1.75
C ALA A 106 10.51 -13.28 -1.09
N TYR A 107 10.49 -12.10 -1.71
CA TYR A 107 9.71 -10.97 -1.22
C TYR A 107 8.21 -11.27 -1.22
N GLY A 108 7.68 -11.92 -2.26
CA GLY A 108 6.29 -12.35 -2.34
C GLY A 108 5.88 -13.24 -1.17
N HIS A 109 6.75 -14.18 -0.77
CA HIS A 109 6.53 -15.03 0.40
C HIS A 109 6.66 -14.26 1.73
N GLU A 110 7.60 -13.31 1.84
CA GLU A 110 7.78 -12.49 3.04
C GLU A 110 6.57 -11.61 3.35
N ILE A 111 5.96 -11.01 2.32
CA ILE A 111 4.83 -10.08 2.51
C ILE A 111 3.47 -10.76 2.54
N MET A 112 3.44 -12.08 2.29
CA MET A 112 2.21 -12.86 2.35
C MET A 112 1.63 -12.77 3.77
N PRO A 113 0.37 -12.35 3.92
CA PRO A 113 -0.22 -12.07 5.22
C PRO A 113 -0.57 -13.31 6.04
#